data_AF-A0A2M7I2Q9-F1
#
_entry.id   AF-A0A2M7I2Q9-F1
#
_cell.length_a   1.000
_cell.length_b   1.000
_cell.length_c   1.000
_cell.angle_alpha   90.00
_cell.angle_beta   90.00
_cell.angle_gamma   90.00
#
_symmetry.space_group_name_H-M   'P 1'
#
loop_
_entity.id
_entity.type
_entity.pdbx_description
1 polymer ?
#
loop_
_entity_poly.entity_id
_entity_poly.type
_entity_poly.pdbx_seq_one_letter_code
_entity_poly.pdbx_strand_id
1 'polypeptide(L)'
;MNNKGRIVSWALFDFANTSFSVIIVTVIYSKYFTNIVAGGQKWIWGLLVSISMILAAILSPSLGAIADLSRNRKKFLLLFTLISVVCTALM
;
A
#
# COMPACT_ATOMS: atom_id res chain seq x y z
N MET A 1 -27.44 -8.75 1.06
CA MET A 1 -26.92 -7.40 0.75
C MET A 1 -26.96 -7.20 -0.75
N ASN A 2 -27.69 -6.19 -1.22
CA ASN A 2 -28.01 -5.95 -2.63
C ASN A 2 -26.71 -5.79 -3.47
N ASN A 3 -26.62 -6.47 -4.62
CA ASN A 3 -25.37 -6.63 -5.38
C ASN A 3 -24.72 -5.29 -5.78
N LYS A 4 -25.55 -4.26 -6.00
CA LYS A 4 -25.12 -2.89 -6.34
C LYS A 4 -24.33 -2.20 -5.22
N GLY A 5 -24.75 -2.34 -3.95
CA GLY A 5 -24.07 -1.68 -2.83
C GLY A 5 -22.68 -2.24 -2.55
N ARG A 6 -22.47 -3.53 -2.84
CA ARG A 6 -21.16 -4.17 -2.74
C ARG A 6 -20.20 -3.65 -3.82
N ILE A 7 -20.67 -3.45 -5.04
CA ILE A 7 -19.88 -2.91 -6.15
C ILE A 7 -19.45 -1.48 -5.84
N VAL A 8 -20.37 -0.64 -5.35
CA VAL A 8 -20.06 0.74 -4.97
C VAL A 8 -19.05 0.81 -3.83
N SER A 9 -19.23 -0.02 -2.79
CA SER A 9 -18.27 -0.08 -1.67
C SER A 9 -16.88 -0.51 -2.11
N TRP A 10 -16.78 -1.50 -3.00
CA TRP A 10 -15.51 -1.94 -3.56
C TRP A 10 -14.87 -0.90 -4.48
N ALA A 11 -15.67 -0.22 -5.31
CA ALA A 11 -15.19 0.84 -6.18
C ALA A 11 -14.67 2.04 -5.39
N LEU A 12 -15.35 2.45 -4.31
CA LEU A 12 -14.90 3.50 -3.41
C LEU A 12 -13.61 3.11 -2.68
N PHE A 13 -13.51 1.85 -2.23
CA PHE A 13 -12.30 1.34 -1.59
C PHE A 13 -11.10 1.35 -2.55
N ASP A 14 -11.29 0.86 -3.77
CA ASP A 14 -10.26 0.80 -4.80
C ASP A 14 -9.82 2.21 -5.24
N PHE A 15 -10.79 3.13 -5.39
CA PHE A 15 -10.54 4.54 -5.69
C PHE A 15 -9.69 5.21 -4.60
N ALA A 16 -10.10 5.10 -3.34
CA ALA A 16 -9.38 5.71 -2.22
C ALA A 16 -7.95 5.15 -2.09
N ASN A 17 -7.79 3.82 -2.18
CA ASN A 17 -6.49 3.16 -2.06
C ASN A 17 -5.53 3.60 -3.18
N THR A 18 -6.03 3.65 -4.42
CA THR A 18 -5.22 4.04 -5.57
C THR A 18 -4.85 5.52 -5.52
N SER A 19 -5.80 6.40 -5.21
CA SER A 19 -5.53 7.84 -5.07
C SER A 19 -4.53 8.14 -3.95
N PHE A 20 -4.66 7.47 -2.80
CA PHE A 20 -3.71 7.61 -1.70
C PHE A 20 -2.28 7.22 -2.12
N SER A 21 -2.12 6.04 -2.73
CA SER A 21 -0.81 5.54 -3.16
C SER A 21 -0.13 6.49 -4.14
N VAL A 22 -0.87 6.99 -5.15
CA VAL A 22 -0.31 7.91 -6.16
C VAL A 22 0.12 9.24 -5.55
N ILE A 23 -0.70 9.84 -4.68
CA ILE A 23 -0.41 11.18 -4.16
C ILE A 23 0.66 11.12 -3.07
N ILE A 24 0.50 10.25 -2.09
CA ILE A 24 1.37 10.20 -0.92
C ILE A 24 2.71 9.57 -1.28
N VAL A 25 2.71 8.37 -1.86
CA VAL A 25 3.95 7.62 -2.11
C VAL A 25 4.72 8.23 -3.27
N THR A 26 4.06 8.52 -4.39
CA THR A 26 4.74 8.92 -5.62
C THR A 26 5.10 10.41 -5.65
N VAL A 27 4.21 11.29 -5.20
CA VAL A 27 4.41 12.75 -5.33
C VAL A 27 5.01 13.36 -4.07
N ILE A 28 4.36 13.18 -2.92
CA ILE A 28 4.72 13.89 -1.69
C ILE A 28 5.96 13.28 -1.04
N TYR A 29 5.93 11.97 -0.79
CA TYR A 29 6.99 11.29 -0.04
C TYR A 29 8.32 11.25 -0.82
N SER A 30 8.26 11.03 -2.14
CA SER A 30 9.42 11.13 -3.04
C SER A 30 10.16 12.47 -2.92
N LYS A 31 9.39 13.58 -2.91
CA LYS A 31 9.94 14.93 -2.74
C LYS A 31 10.47 15.16 -1.32
N TYR A 32 9.73 14.75 -0.30
CA TYR A 32 10.13 14.88 1.10
C TYR A 32 11.46 14.15 1.36
N PHE A 33 11.54 12.88 0.98
CA PHE A 33 12.71 12.04 1.21
C PHE A 33 13.95 12.58 0.51
N THR A 34 13.82 13.01 -0.74
CA THR A 34 14.96 13.53 -1.51
C THR A 34 15.51 14.84 -0.94
N ASN A 35 14.64 15.73 -0.46
CA ASN A 35 15.05 17.06 0.03
C ASN A 35 15.51 17.05 1.49
N ILE A 36 14.89 16.25 2.36
CA ILE A 36 15.13 16.29 3.81
C ILE A 36 16.06 15.16 4.27
N VAL A 37 15.92 13.96 3.71
CA VAL A 37 16.65 12.77 4.18
C VAL A 37 17.90 12.50 3.34
N ALA A 38 17.78 12.58 2.01
CA ALA A 38 18.86 12.23 1.09
C ALA A 38 19.83 13.40 0.78
N GLY A 39 19.61 14.59 1.35
CA GLY A 39 20.47 15.76 1.14
C GLY A 39 20.66 16.15 -0.35
N GLY A 40 19.66 15.92 -1.19
CA GLY A 40 19.71 16.20 -2.64
C GLY A 40 20.17 15.04 -3.53
N GLN A 41 20.52 13.88 -2.97
CA GLN A 41 20.96 12.70 -3.73
C GLN A 41 19.77 11.86 -4.23
N LYS A 42 19.34 12.12 -5.48
CA LYS A 42 18.18 11.49 -6.12
C LYS A 42 18.28 9.96 -6.30
N TRP A 43 19.50 9.41 -6.35
CA TRP A 43 19.72 7.98 -6.58
C TRP A 43 19.31 7.10 -5.38
N ILE A 44 19.37 7.65 -4.17
CA ILE A 44 19.02 6.94 -2.92
C ILE A 44 17.53 6.60 -2.90
N TRP A 45 16.67 7.51 -3.40
CA TRP A 45 15.24 7.26 -3.52
C TRP A 45 14.93 6.08 -4.45
N GLY A 46 15.56 6.04 -5.64
CA GLY A 46 15.39 4.92 -6.58
C GLY A 46 15.85 3.58 -6.01
N LEU A 47 16.95 3.59 -5.25
CA LEU A 47 17.49 2.39 -4.59
C LEU A 47 16.54 1.87 -3.50
N LEU A 48 15.98 2.77 -2.67
CA LEU A 48 15.00 2.41 -1.65
C LEU A 48 13.70 1.84 -2.24
N VAL A 49 13.19 2.45 -3.30
CA VAL A 49 12.01 1.93 -4.02
C VAL A 49 12.31 0.55 -4.61
N SER A 50 13.51 0.34 -5.17
CA SER A 50 13.92 -0.95 -5.75
C SER A 50 13.99 -2.05 -4.68
N ILE A 51 14.60 -1.77 -3.53
CA ILE A 51 14.65 -2.71 -2.39
C ILE A 51 13.24 -3.02 -1.90
N SER A 52 12.37 -2.02 -1.79
CA SER A 52 10.98 -2.19 -1.37
C SER A 52 10.21 -3.11 -2.32
N MET A 53 10.43 -2.96 -3.64
CA MET A 53 9.81 -3.82 -4.66
C MET A 53 10.32 -5.25 -4.62
N ILE A 54 11.61 -5.47 -4.36
CA ILE A 54 12.18 -6.82 -4.19
C ILE A 54 11.57 -7.52 -2.97
N LEU A 55 11.49 -6.82 -1.84
CA LEU A 55 10.85 -7.34 -0.63
C LEU A 55 9.37 -7.68 -0.88
N ALA A 56 8.65 -6.78 -1.57
CA ALA A 56 7.26 -7.01 -1.93
C ALA A 56 7.11 -8.24 -2.85
N ALA A 57 8.01 -8.44 -3.81
CA ALA A 57 7.99 -9.59 -4.71
C ALA A 57 8.19 -10.93 -3.98
N ILE A 58 9.02 -10.96 -2.93
CA ILE A 58 9.27 -12.17 -2.12
C ILE A 58 8.11 -12.43 -1.16
N LEU A 59 7.55 -11.37 -0.56
CA LEU A 59 6.47 -11.47 0.43
C LEU A 59 5.10 -11.73 -0.22
N SER A 60 4.88 -11.25 -1.45
CA SER A 60 3.60 -11.40 -2.18
C SER A 60 3.14 -12.87 -2.32
N PRO A 61 3.95 -13.83 -2.79
CA PRO A 61 3.50 -15.21 -2.94
C PRO A 61 3.22 -15.91 -1.61
N SER A 62 3.99 -15.62 -0.56
CA SER A 62 3.79 -16.23 0.77
C SER A 62 2.53 -15.70 1.45
N LEU A 63 2.33 -14.37 1.45
CA LEU A 63 1.12 -13.74 1.98
C LEU A 63 -0.11 -14.05 1.13
N GLY A 64 0.05 -14.13 -0.20
CA GLY A 64 -1.00 -14.49 -1.15
C GLY A 64 -1.50 -15.92 -0.94
N ALA A 65 -0.60 -16.89 -0.75
CA ALA A 65 -0.97 -18.27 -0.45
C ALA A 65 -1.75 -18.41 0.87
N ILE A 66 -1.37 -17.65 1.90
CA ILE A 66 -2.08 -17.61 3.18
C ILE A 66 -3.46 -16.96 3.01
N ALA A 67 -3.57 -15.91 2.20
CA ALA A 67 -4.83 -15.24 1.91
C ALA A 67 -5.81 -16.12 1.12
N ASP A 68 -5.31 -16.94 0.19
CA ASP A 68 -6.12 -17.87 -0.59
C ASP A 68 -6.62 -19.08 0.23
N LEU A 69 -5.83 -19.56 1.19
CA LEU A 69 -6.30 -20.58 2.15
C LEU A 69 -7.36 -20.04 3.11
N SER A 70 -7.29 -18.74 3.43
CA SER A 70 -8.23 -18.11 4.36
C SER A 70 -9.53 -17.75 3.62
N ARG A 71 -10.53 -18.64 3.69
CA ARG A 71 -11.88 -18.48 3.09
C ARG A 71 -12.62 -17.18 3.48
N ASN A 72 -12.06 -16.32 4.35
CA ASN A 72 -12.62 -15.06 4.84
C ASN A 72 -11.88 -13.81 4.32
N ARG A 73 -11.98 -13.55 3.01
CA ARG A 73 -11.40 -12.37 2.31
C ARG A 73 -11.63 -11.02 3.00
N LYS A 74 -12.77 -10.85 3.69
CA LYS A 74 -13.11 -9.61 4.42
C LYS A 74 -12.24 -9.35 5.66
N LYS A 75 -11.82 -10.39 6.39
CA LYS A 75 -10.98 -10.24 7.60
C LYS A 75 -9.55 -9.87 7.23
N PHE A 76 -9.03 -10.46 6.14
CA PHE A 76 -7.71 -10.11 5.61
C PHE A 76 -7.65 -8.67 5.09
N LEU A 77 -8.68 -8.23 4.37
CA LEU A 77 -8.80 -6.82 3.96
C LEU A 77 -8.82 -5.87 5.17
N LEU A 78 -9.57 -6.20 6.22
CA LEU A 78 -9.61 -5.39 7.45
C LEU A 78 -8.25 -5.36 8.17
N LEU A 79 -7.52 -6.47 8.22
CA LEU A 79 -6.20 -6.52 8.85
C LEU A 79 -5.17 -5.67 8.09
N PHE A 80 -5.07 -5.82 6.78
CA PHE A 80 -4.11 -5.05 5.97
C PHE A 80 -4.43 -3.55 5.96
N THR A 81 -5.71 -3.19 5.98
CA THR A 81 -6.13 -1.79 6.09
C THR A 81 -5.82 -1.22 7.47
N LEU A 82 -6.07 -1.95 8.56
CA LEU A 82 -5.68 -1.53 9.91
C LEU A 82 -4.17 -1.33 10.04
N ILE A 83 -3.37 -2.26 9.52
CA ILE A 83 -1.91 -2.13 9.50
C ILE A 83 -1.49 -0.88 8.74
N SER A 84 -2.07 -0.63 7.55
CA SER A 84 -1.78 0.58 6.78
C SER A 84 -2.17 1.85 7.52
N VAL A 85 -3.32 1.87 8.20
CA VAL A 85 -3.78 3.01 8.99
C VAL A 85 -2.83 3.27 10.16
N VAL A 86 -2.42 2.24 10.89
CA VAL A 86 -1.48 2.37 12.02
C VAL A 86 -0.12 2.88 11.53
N CYS A 87 0.41 2.31 10.44
CA CYS A 87 1.67 2.78 9.86
C CYS A 87 1.60 4.22 9.36
N THR A 88 0.48 4.63 8.76
CA THR A 88 0.28 6.02 8.30
C THR A 88 0.09 6.98 9.47
N ALA A 89 -0.57 6.56 10.55
CA ALA A 89 -0.74 7.38 11.75
C ALA A 89 0.56 7.56 12.55
N LEU A 90 1.51 6.63 12.40
CA LEU A 90 2.82 6.67 13.05
C LEU A 90 3.87 7.46 12.25
N MET A 91 3.60 7.73 10.96
CA MET A 91 4.46 8.49 10.06
C MET A 91 4.29 10.00 10.26
#